data_AF-A0A840YCA2-F1
#
_entry.id   AF-A0A840YCA2-F1
#
_cell.length_a   1.000
_cell.length_b   1.000
_cell.length_c   1.000
_cell.angle_alpha   90.00
_cell.angle_beta   90.00
_cell.angle_gamma   90.00
#
_symmetry.space_group_name_H-M   'P 1'
#
loop_
_entity.id
_entity.type
_entity.pdbx_description
1 polymer ?
#
loop_
_entity_poly.entity_id
_entity_poly.type
_entity_poly.pdbx_seq_one_letter_code
_entity_poly.pdbx_strand_id
1 'polypeptide(L)'
;MAADEPEGSRPGSRGPAAPRHTRRLTDKILIAFHHACDQGDYEVAEEMLRILEMIISRRTASPDTNRRKNMESLVAAHERLWLLRHPESEG
;
A
#
# COMPACT_ATOMS: atom_id res chain seq x y z
N MET A 1 13.15 26.39 58.20
CA MET A 1 13.84 25.76 57.05
C MET A 1 12.89 24.68 56.54
N ALA A 2 12.00 24.97 55.58
CA ALA A 2 12.23 24.93 54.12
C ALA A 2 12.74 23.53 53.69
N ALA A 3 12.15 22.78 52.76
CA ALA A 3 10.93 22.89 51.97
C ALA A 3 10.56 21.45 51.50
N ASP A 4 9.27 21.27 51.22
CA ASP A 4 8.66 20.26 50.34
C ASP A 4 9.43 20.10 49.01
N GLU A 5 9.64 18.86 48.52
CA GLU A 5 9.73 18.53 47.08
C GLU A 5 9.58 17.01 46.83
N PRO A 6 8.52 16.58 46.14
CA PRO A 6 8.41 15.27 45.53
C PRO A 6 8.41 15.40 44.00
N GLU A 7 9.54 15.20 43.30
CA GLU A 7 9.45 14.96 41.86
C GLU A 7 10.62 14.20 41.25
N GLY A 8 10.27 13.18 40.47
CA GLY A 8 11.19 12.40 39.68
C GLY A 8 10.50 11.24 38.98
N SER A 9 9.24 11.42 38.57
CA SER A 9 8.59 10.53 37.59
C SER A 9 9.40 10.61 36.31
N ARG A 10 10.30 9.64 36.13
CA ARG A 10 11.09 9.48 34.91
C ARG A 10 10.12 9.46 33.74
N PRO A 11 10.28 10.32 32.72
CA PRO A 11 9.44 10.23 31.54
C PRO A 11 9.67 8.85 30.95
N GLY A 12 8.62 8.03 30.95
CA GLY A 12 8.62 6.74 30.30
C GLY A 12 9.11 6.95 28.88
N SER A 13 10.32 6.45 28.62
CA SER A 13 10.90 6.42 27.29
C SER A 13 9.88 5.71 26.41
N ARG A 14 9.11 6.49 25.64
CA ARG A 14 8.36 5.96 24.50
C ARG A 14 9.45 5.50 23.55
N GLY A 15 9.86 4.24 23.70
CA GLY A 15 10.64 3.55 22.70
C GLY A 15 9.99 3.79 21.34
N PRO A 16 10.78 3.87 20.26
CA PRO A 16 10.27 4.20 18.94
C PRO A 16 9.07 3.29 18.68
N ALA A 17 7.89 3.90 18.50
CA ALA A 17 6.67 3.17 18.26
C ALA A 17 6.96 2.22 17.10
N ALA A 18 6.95 0.91 17.37
CA ALA A 18 7.16 -0.10 16.35
C ALA A 18 6.28 0.28 15.16
N PRO A 19 6.81 0.31 13.92
CA PRO A 19 6.07 0.82 12.78
C PRO A 19 4.76 0.05 12.78
N ARG A 20 3.65 0.77 13.02
CA ARG A 20 2.32 0.17 12.97
C ARG A 20 2.16 -0.19 11.52
N HIS A 21 2.56 -1.40 11.16
CA HIS A 21 2.52 -1.93 9.80
C HIS A 21 1.06 -2.27 9.50
N THR A 22 0.16 -1.30 9.71
CA THR A 22 -1.15 -1.31 9.11
C THR A 22 -0.90 -1.46 7.63
N ARG A 23 -1.42 -2.55 7.07
CA ARG A 23 -1.37 -2.88 5.64
C ARG A 23 -1.54 -1.58 4.83
N ARG A 24 -0.53 -1.23 4.02
CA ARG A 24 -0.46 0.07 3.34
C ARG A 24 -1.71 0.21 2.45
N LEU A 25 -2.14 1.44 2.16
CA LEU A 25 -3.29 1.64 1.28
C LEU A 25 -3.11 0.90 -0.07
N THR A 26 -1.89 0.91 -0.62
CA THR A 26 -1.50 0.12 -1.80
C THR A 26 -1.80 -1.37 -1.63
N ASP A 27 -1.41 -1.97 -0.51
CA ASP A 27 -1.66 -3.38 -0.23
C ASP A 27 -3.17 -3.67 -0.18
N LYS A 28 -3.96 -2.77 0.41
CA LYS A 28 -5.42 -2.91 0.47
C LYS A 28 -6.07 -2.84 -0.90
N ILE A 29 -5.61 -1.93 -1.76
CA ILE A 29 -6.10 -1.79 -3.13
C ILE A 29 -5.77 -3.04 -3.95
N LEU A 30 -4.55 -3.57 -3.82
CA LEU A 30 -4.16 -4.80 -4.52
C LEU A 30 -5.01 -6.01 -4.11
N ILE A 31 -5.34 -6.16 -2.83
CA ILE A 31 -6.27 -7.22 -2.39
C ILE A 31 -7.65 -7.03 -3.03
N ALA A 32 -8.18 -5.81 -2.99
CA ALA A 32 -9.51 -5.52 -3.56
C ALA A 32 -9.52 -5.75 -5.07
N PHE A 33 -8.45 -5.38 -5.77
CA PHE A 33 -8.23 -5.68 -7.18
C PHE A 33 -8.27 -7.18 -7.46
N HIS A 34 -7.49 -7.99 -6.74
CA HIS A 34 -7.49 -9.44 -6.94
C HIS A 34 -8.86 -10.05 -6.65
N HIS A 35 -9.52 -9.60 -5.59
CA HIS A 35 -10.87 -10.05 -5.26
C HIS A 35 -11.88 -9.72 -6.36
N ALA A 36 -11.82 -8.52 -6.94
CA ALA A 36 -12.66 -8.15 -8.08
C ALA A 36 -12.37 -9.01 -9.32
N CYS A 37 -11.09 -9.28 -9.62
CA CYS A 37 -10.70 -10.21 -10.67
C CYS A 37 -11.28 -11.62 -10.47
N ASP A 38 -11.19 -12.16 -9.25
CA ASP A 38 -11.67 -13.49 -8.92
C ASP A 38 -13.20 -13.60 -9.01
N GLN A 39 -13.91 -12.47 -8.88
CA GLN A 39 -15.36 -12.37 -9.07
C GLN A 39 -15.79 -12.11 -10.52
N GLY A 40 -14.84 -11.88 -11.43
CA GLY A 40 -15.12 -11.45 -12.81
C GLY A 40 -15.59 -10.00 -12.93
N ASP A 41 -15.50 -9.20 -11.86
CA ASP A 41 -15.88 -7.79 -11.85
C ASP A 41 -14.72 -6.93 -12.37
N TYR A 42 -14.53 -6.96 -13.68
CA TYR A 42 -13.39 -6.33 -14.33
C TYR A 42 -13.45 -4.81 -14.37
N GLU A 43 -14.64 -4.21 -14.29
CA GLU A 43 -14.80 -2.75 -14.22
C GLU A 43 -14.30 -2.23 -12.88
N VAL A 44 -14.71 -2.88 -11.77
CA VAL A 44 -14.21 -2.55 -10.43
C VAL A 44 -12.69 -2.77 -10.35
N ALA A 45 -12.18 -3.87 -10.93
CA ALA A 45 -10.74 -4.13 -10.97
C ALA A 45 -9.98 -3.01 -11.72
N GLU A 46 -10.51 -2.51 -12.83
CA GLU A 46 -9.92 -1.40 -13.59
C GLU A 46 -9.87 -0.10 -12.77
N GLU A 47 -10.95 0.23 -12.05
CA GLU A 47 -10.98 1.40 -11.16
C GLU A 47 -9.97 1.28 -10.02
N MET A 48 -9.80 0.09 -9.43
CA MET A 48 -8.76 -0.15 -8.42
C MET A 48 -7.35 0.10 -8.98
N LEU A 49 -7.07 -0.31 -10.21
CA LEU A 49 -5.79 -0.05 -10.87
C LEU A 49 -5.56 1.45 -11.12
N ARG A 50 -6.57 2.18 -11.60
CA ARG A 50 -6.47 3.64 -11.79
C ARG A 50 -6.12 4.36 -10.50
N ILE A 51 -6.73 3.95 -9.37
CA ILE A 51 -6.42 4.52 -8.05
C ILE A 51 -4.98 4.17 -7.64
N LEU A 52 -4.55 2.92 -7.85
CA LEU A 52 -3.19 2.48 -7.53
C LEU A 52 -2.14 3.27 -8.33
N GLU A 53 -2.34 3.40 -9.63
CA GLU A 53 -1.49 4.20 -10.52
C GLU A 53 -1.40 5.65 -10.04
N MET A 54 -2.54 6.27 -9.72
CA MET A 54 -2.59 7.64 -9.19
C MET A 54 -1.76 7.79 -7.90
N ILE A 55 -1.76 6.79 -7.02
CA ILE A 55 -0.97 6.81 -5.77
C ILE A 55 0.53 6.68 -6.07
N ILE A 56 0.90 5.80 -7.01
CA ILE A 56 2.30 5.56 -7.38
C ILE A 56 2.88 6.77 -8.13
N SER A 57 2.15 7.30 -9.10
CA SER A 57 2.58 8.41 -9.97
C SER A 57 2.67 9.76 -9.24
N ARG A 58 1.92 9.97 -8.15
CA ARG A 58 2.03 11.20 -7.32
C ARG A 58 3.29 11.24 -6.45
N ARG A 59 3.94 10.11 -6.17
CA ARG A 59 5.12 10.06 -5.29
C ARG A 59 6.41 10.25 -6.12
N THR A 60 6.61 11.44 -6.68
CA THR A 60 7.74 11.75 -7.57
C THR A 60 9.04 12.18 -6.88
N ALA A 61 9.07 12.32 -5.54
CA ALA A 61 10.18 13.04 -4.88
C ALA A 61 11.41 12.21 -4.44
N SER A 62 11.39 10.86 -4.49
CA SER A 62 12.58 10.07 -4.10
C SER A 62 12.79 8.85 -4.99
N PRO A 63 14.00 8.64 -5.55
CA PRO A 63 14.39 7.42 -6.24
C PRO A 63 14.64 6.31 -5.21
N ASP A 64 13.57 5.83 -4.59
CA ASP A 64 13.64 4.77 -3.59
C ASP A 64 13.40 3.39 -4.23
N THR A 65 14.05 2.35 -3.71
CA THR A 65 13.83 0.95 -4.05
C THR A 65 12.35 0.55 -3.95
N ASN A 66 11.59 1.21 -3.06
CA ASN A 66 10.16 1.05 -2.95
C ASN A 66 9.41 1.47 -4.24
N ARG A 67 9.92 2.42 -5.02
CA ARG A 67 9.28 2.85 -6.28
C ARG A 67 9.35 1.79 -7.37
N ARG A 68 10.50 1.14 -7.53
CA ARG A 68 10.69 0.05 -8.50
C ARG A 68 9.72 -1.10 -8.22
N LYS A 69 9.70 -1.57 -6.96
CA LYS A 69 8.77 -2.63 -6.52
C LYS A 69 7.30 -2.27 -6.72
N ASN A 70 6.93 -1.02 -6.44
CA ASN A 70 5.57 -0.54 -6.68
C ASN A 70 5.21 -0.56 -8.18
N MET A 71 6.15 -0.15 -9.05
CA MET A 71 5.95 -0.16 -10.49
C MET A 71 5.83 -1.58 -11.04
N GLU A 72 6.71 -2.49 -10.60
CA GLU A 72 6.63 -3.93 -10.95
C GLU A 72 5.27 -4.52 -10.53
N SER A 73 4.79 -4.18 -9.33
CA SER A 73 3.48 -4.63 -8.85
C SER A 73 2.34 -4.07 -9.67
N LEU A 74 2.44 -2.81 -10.13
CA LEU A 74 1.44 -2.18 -10.99
C LEU A 74 1.40 -2.84 -12.37
N VAL A 75 2.57 -3.10 -12.98
CA VAL A 75 2.69 -3.78 -14.27
C VAL A 75 2.07 -5.18 -14.21
N ALA A 76 2.45 -5.99 -13.22
CA ALA A 76 1.91 -7.34 -13.05
C ALA A 76 0.38 -7.35 -12.86
N ALA A 77 -0.15 -6.32 -12.20
CA ALA A 77 -1.60 -6.19 -12.01
C ALA A 77 -2.32 -5.79 -13.32
N HIS A 78 -1.73 -4.91 -14.14
CA HIS A 78 -2.24 -4.64 -15.49
C HIS A 78 -2.22 -5.88 -16.39
N GLU A 79 -1.12 -6.63 -16.40
CA GLU A 79 -0.99 -7.87 -17.16
C GLU A 79 -2.07 -8.88 -16.78
N ARG A 80 -2.28 -9.10 -15.47
CA ARG A 80 -3.35 -9.97 -14.98
C ARG A 80 -4.72 -9.55 -15.51
N LEU A 81 -5.07 -8.27 -15.40
CA LEU A 81 -6.38 -7.80 -15.87
C LEU A 81 -6.53 -7.96 -17.40
N TRP A 82 -5.45 -7.73 -18.15
CA TRP A 82 -5.44 -7.89 -19.59
C TRP A 82 -5.71 -9.35 -19.99
N LEU A 83 -5.00 -10.32 -19.39
CA LEU A 83 -5.19 -11.75 -19.65
C LEU A 83 -6.62 -12.19 -19.33
N LEU A 84 -7.18 -11.72 -18.20
CA LEU A 84 -8.56 -12.04 -17.82
C LEU A 84 -9.62 -11.50 -18.79
N ARG A 85 -9.33 -10.40 -19.51
CA ARG A 85 -10.21 -9.82 -20.53
C ARG A 85 -9.99 -10.40 -21.94
N HIS A 86 -8.85 -11.07 -22.17
CA HIS A 86 -8.47 -11.63 -23.48
C HIS A 86 -8.05 -13.11 -23.32
N PRO A 87 -8.97 -14.00 -22.90
CA PRO A 87 -8.64 -15.41 -22.66
C PRO A 87 -8.10 -16.14 -23.90
N GLU A 88 -8.39 -15.64 -25.10
CA GLU A 88 -7.86 -16.15 -26.37
C GLU A 88 -6.37 -15.86 -26.60
N SER A 89 -5.78 -14.96 -25.82
CA SER A 89 -4.37 -14.59 -25.93
C SER A 89 -3.41 -15.53 -25.19
N GLU A 90 -3.93 -16.43 -24.35
CA GLU A 90 -3.13 -17.50 -23.71
C GLU A 90 -2.93 -18.74 -24.60
N GLY A 91 -3.16 -18.60 -25.91
CA GLY A 91 -3.02 -19.66 -26.93
C GLY A 91 -1.68 -19.67 -27.65
#